data_AF-A0AAD8BHG2-F1
#
_entry.id   AF-A0AAD8BHG2-F1
#
_cell.length_a   1.000
_cell.length_b   1.000
_cell.length_c   1.000
_cell.angle_alpha   90.00
_cell.angle_beta   90.00
_cell.angle_gamma   90.00
#
_symmetry.space_group_name_H-M   'P 1'
#
loop_
_entity.id
_entity.type
_entity.pdbx_description
1 polymer ?
#
loop_
_entity_poly.entity_id
_entity_poly.type
_entity_poly.pdbx_seq_one_letter_code
_entity_poly.pdbx_strand_id
1 'polypeptide(L)'
;MRSFAIIAVAIFGCVVAQPGGGQQNFNNFFQRYAGNDNLLQQNEFARFWLHFDDNGDGNVSKQEFDSGWRQEGFPNPENAPLYFLELDIVRDEVLNSQDFPHIFHLFDEDGNGAISEREARYNWNAYFSD
;
A
#
# COMPACT_ATOMS: atom_id res chain seq x y z
N MET A 1 0.36 46.36 -10.67
CA MET A 1 -0.79 45.43 -10.46
C MET A 1 -1.33 45.11 -11.85
N ARG A 2 -1.28 43.88 -12.35
CA ARG A 2 -1.77 42.64 -11.75
C ARG A 2 -0.95 41.45 -12.27
N SER A 3 -0.52 40.61 -11.34
CA SER A 3 -0.03 39.25 -11.57
C SER A 3 -1.15 38.42 -12.20
N PHE A 4 -0.83 37.62 -13.22
CA PHE A 4 -1.72 36.55 -13.69
C PHE A 4 -1.03 35.22 -13.43
N ALA A 5 -1.77 34.38 -12.72
CA ALA A 5 -1.34 33.12 -12.14
C ALA A 5 -0.90 32.13 -13.22
N ILE A 6 0.16 31.39 -12.91
CA ILE A 6 0.54 30.16 -13.61
C ILE A 6 -0.55 29.13 -13.27
N ILE A 7 -1.42 28.85 -14.23
CA ILE A 7 -2.34 27.72 -14.16
C ILE A 7 -1.46 26.47 -14.29
N ALA A 8 -1.26 25.76 -13.18
CA ALA A 8 -0.66 24.45 -13.19
C ALA A 8 -1.55 23.53 -14.03
N VAL A 9 -1.06 23.19 -15.22
CA VAL A 9 -1.66 22.18 -16.09
C VAL A 9 -1.43 20.84 -15.40
N ALA A 10 -2.48 20.28 -14.78
CA ALA A 10 -2.50 18.87 -14.43
C ALA A 10 -2.54 18.10 -15.75
N ILE A 11 -1.37 17.66 -16.21
CA ILE A 11 -1.27 16.70 -17.30
C ILE A 11 -1.76 15.38 -16.71
N PHE A 12 -3.02 15.03 -17.02
CA PHE A 12 -3.49 13.66 -16.93
C PHE A 12 -2.64 12.84 -17.89
N GLY A 13 -1.54 12.29 -17.38
CA GLY A 13 -0.79 11.26 -18.05
C GLY A 13 -1.72 10.07 -18.24
N CYS A 14 -1.87 9.63 -19.49
CA CYS A 14 -2.57 8.40 -19.81
C CYS A 14 -1.94 7.26 -19.02
N VAL A 15 -2.60 6.84 -17.95
CA VAL A 15 -2.28 5.57 -17.30
C VAL A 15 -2.67 4.49 -18.30
N VAL A 16 -1.65 3.89 -18.90
CA VAL A 16 -1.81 2.61 -19.57
C VAL A 16 -2.30 1.69 -18.48
N ALA A 17 -3.62 1.42 -18.45
CA ALA A 17 -4.21 0.44 -17.55
C ALA A 17 -3.34 -0.82 -17.61
N GLN A 18 -2.60 -1.08 -16.54
CA GLN A 18 -1.83 -2.31 -16.46
C GLN A 18 -2.83 -3.45 -16.65
N PRO A 19 -2.56 -4.39 -17.58
CA PRO A 19 -3.47 -5.51 -17.80
C PRO A 19 -3.76 -6.14 -16.44
N GLY A 20 -5.04 -6.38 -16.13
CA GLY A 20 -5.64 -6.52 -14.80
C GLY A 20 -5.07 -7.51 -13.77
N GLY A 21 -3.84 -8.00 -13.96
CA GLY A 21 -3.05 -8.76 -12.99
C GLY A 21 -2.74 -8.00 -11.70
N GLY A 22 -2.49 -6.68 -11.72
CA GLY A 22 -2.17 -5.94 -10.48
C GLY A 22 -3.29 -6.01 -9.43
N GLN A 23 -4.54 -5.75 -9.85
CA GLN A 23 -5.71 -5.88 -8.97
C GLN A 23 -5.97 -7.35 -8.57
N GLN A 24 -5.80 -8.29 -9.50
CA GLN A 24 -5.97 -9.72 -9.18
C GLN A 24 -4.93 -10.20 -8.16
N ASN A 25 -3.67 -9.77 -8.31
CA ASN A 25 -2.57 -10.06 -7.40
C ASN A 25 -2.88 -9.48 -6.02
N PHE A 26 -3.32 -8.22 -5.94
CA PHE A 26 -3.77 -7.63 -4.68
C PHE A 26 -4.92 -8.43 -4.06
N ASN A 27 -5.94 -8.81 -4.84
CA ASN A 27 -7.06 -9.59 -4.30
C ASN A 27 -6.58 -10.94 -3.74
N ASN A 28 -5.71 -11.65 -4.46
CA ASN A 28 -5.12 -12.91 -3.98
C ASN A 28 -4.30 -12.70 -2.70
N PHE A 29 -3.56 -11.59 -2.63
CA PHE A 29 -2.72 -11.25 -1.50
C PHE A 29 -3.56 -10.89 -0.27
N PHE A 30 -4.60 -10.06 -0.43
CA PHE A 30 -5.59 -9.78 0.60
C PHE A 30 -6.20 -11.08 1.16
N GLN A 31 -6.68 -11.95 0.28
CA GLN A 31 -7.31 -13.21 0.66
C GLN A 31 -6.36 -14.15 1.42
N ARG A 32 -5.06 -14.13 1.11
CA ARG A 32 -4.04 -14.90 1.84
C ARG A 32 -3.98 -14.53 3.32
N TYR A 33 -4.14 -13.24 3.65
CA TYR A 33 -3.99 -12.72 5.00
C TYR A 33 -5.31 -12.60 5.77
N ALA A 34 -6.40 -12.23 5.09
CA ALA A 34 -7.73 -12.17 5.67
C ALA A 34 -8.32 -13.55 5.91
N GLY A 35 -7.96 -14.54 5.09
CA GLY A 35 -8.51 -15.88 5.22
C GLY A 35 -10.03 -15.92 4.99
N ASN A 36 -10.75 -16.72 5.80
CA ASN A 36 -12.13 -17.11 5.48
C ASN A 36 -13.18 -16.05 5.82
N ASP A 37 -12.89 -15.10 6.71
CA ASP A 37 -13.86 -14.07 7.11
C ASP A 37 -13.79 -12.82 6.22
N ASN A 38 -12.79 -12.73 5.33
CA ASN A 38 -12.56 -11.60 4.42
C ASN A 38 -12.34 -10.27 5.16
N LEU A 39 -11.81 -10.34 6.37
CA LEU A 39 -11.46 -9.19 7.18
C LEU A 39 -9.97 -9.25 7.53
N LEU A 40 -9.27 -8.11 7.46
CA LEU A 40 -7.93 -8.00 8.04
C LEU A 40 -8.06 -7.38 9.43
N GLN A 41 -7.83 -8.18 10.47
CA GLN A 41 -7.58 -7.67 11.82
C GLN A 41 -6.16 -7.09 11.92
N GLN A 42 -5.87 -6.31 12.97
CA GLN A 42 -4.56 -5.64 13.12
C GLN A 42 -3.36 -6.58 13.01
N ASN A 43 -3.43 -7.79 13.60
CA ASN A 43 -2.36 -8.79 13.52
C ASN A 43 -2.26 -9.46 12.14
N GLU A 44 -3.36 -9.55 11.39
CA GLU A 44 -3.38 -10.02 9.99
C GLU A 44 -2.80 -8.95 9.07
N PHE A 45 -3.13 -7.69 9.31
CA PHE A 45 -2.59 -6.55 8.59
C PHE A 45 -1.10 -6.33 8.86
N ALA A 46 -0.62 -6.54 10.09
CA ALA A 46 0.82 -6.52 10.36
C ALA A 46 1.55 -7.62 9.59
N ARG A 47 0.98 -8.84 9.55
CA ARG A 47 1.53 -9.95 8.76
C ARG A 47 1.48 -9.70 7.25
N PHE A 48 0.45 -8.99 6.77
CA PHE A 48 0.35 -8.56 5.38
C PHE A 48 1.57 -7.73 4.96
N TRP A 49 1.99 -6.76 5.79
CA TRP A 49 3.17 -5.95 5.48
C TRP A 49 4.48 -6.67 5.77
N LEU A 50 4.55 -7.47 6.84
CA LEU A 50 5.72 -8.32 7.11
C LEU A 50 5.93 -9.43 6.07
N HIS A 51 5.02 -9.63 5.12
CA HIS A 51 5.28 -10.45 3.93
C HIS A 51 6.56 -10.03 3.21
N PHE A 52 6.87 -8.73 3.23
CA PHE A 52 8.03 -8.17 2.56
C PHE A 52 9.33 -8.34 3.37
N ASP A 53 9.26 -8.68 4.66
CA ASP A 53 10.43 -8.93 5.50
C ASP A 53 11.11 -10.27 5.10
N ASP A 54 11.95 -10.21 4.07
CA ASP A 54 12.61 -11.36 3.46
C ASP A 54 13.66 -11.98 4.40
N ASN A 55 14.34 -11.13 5.18
CA ASN A 55 15.41 -11.57 6.07
C ASN A 55 14.91 -12.01 7.46
N GLY A 56 13.69 -11.63 7.84
CA GLY A 56 13.02 -12.04 9.07
C GLY A 56 13.46 -11.28 10.33
N ASP A 57 14.00 -10.06 10.19
CA ASP A 57 14.45 -9.24 11.32
C ASP A 57 13.32 -8.45 12.00
N GLY A 58 12.09 -8.56 11.49
CA GLY A 58 10.91 -7.87 11.97
C GLY A 58 10.73 -6.47 11.40
N ASN A 59 11.59 -6.05 10.47
CA ASN A 59 11.50 -4.79 9.75
C ASN A 59 11.48 -5.05 8.26
N VAL A 60 10.62 -4.31 7.55
CA VAL A 60 10.69 -4.27 6.10
C VAL A 60 11.59 -3.11 5.73
N SER A 61 12.78 -3.40 5.20
CA SER A 61 13.64 -2.38 4.62
C SER A 61 13.08 -1.88 3.28
N LYS A 62 13.54 -0.72 2.83
CA LYS A 62 13.19 -0.18 1.51
C LYS A 62 13.52 -1.14 0.36
N GLN A 63 14.62 -1.88 0.46
CA GLN A 63 15.03 -2.84 -0.58
C GLN A 63 14.11 -4.06 -0.63
N GLU A 64 13.74 -4.58 0.53
CA GLU A 64 12.76 -5.66 0.70
C GLU A 64 11.40 -5.26 0.13
N PHE A 65 10.93 -4.06 0.48
CA PHE A 65 9.69 -3.50 -0.05
C PHE A 65 9.70 -3.40 -1.59
N ASP A 66 10.72 -2.74 -2.19
CA ASP A 66 10.81 -2.59 -3.66
C ASP A 66 10.90 -3.95 -4.37
N SER A 67 11.71 -4.87 -3.82
CA SER A 67 11.89 -6.20 -4.40
C SER A 67 10.61 -7.02 -4.32
N GLY A 68 9.97 -7.06 -3.16
CA GLY A 68 8.75 -7.83 -2.97
C GLY A 68 7.55 -7.24 -3.71
N TRP A 69 7.44 -5.91 -3.81
CA TRP A 69 6.40 -5.25 -4.60
C TRP A 69 6.42 -5.68 -6.08
N ARG A 70 7.63 -5.76 -6.65
CA ARG A 70 7.85 -6.28 -8.01
C ARG A 70 7.52 -7.76 -8.12
N GLN A 71 7.92 -8.56 -7.13
CA GLN A 71 7.69 -10.01 -7.13
C GLN A 71 6.21 -10.37 -7.04
N GLU A 72 5.43 -9.65 -6.22
CA GLU A 72 3.98 -9.81 -6.13
C GLU A 72 3.26 -9.27 -7.38
N GLY A 73 3.97 -8.59 -8.29
CA GLY A 73 3.42 -8.05 -9.52
C GLY A 73 2.37 -6.97 -9.25
N PHE A 74 2.60 -6.16 -8.23
CA PHE A 74 1.75 -5.02 -7.88
C PHE A 74 1.92 -3.86 -8.85
N PRO A 75 0.93 -2.95 -8.94
CA PRO A 75 0.94 -1.87 -9.91
C PRO A 75 2.09 -0.88 -9.69
N ASN A 76 2.42 -0.13 -10.74
CA ASN A 76 3.41 0.96 -10.71
C ASN A 76 4.71 0.63 -9.93
N PRO A 77 5.41 -0.47 -10.25
CA PRO A 77 6.54 -0.93 -9.43
C PRO A 77 7.72 0.06 -9.41
N GLU A 78 7.84 0.95 -10.38
CA GLU A 78 8.79 2.08 -10.37
C GLU A 78 8.53 3.08 -9.23
N ASN A 79 7.30 3.14 -8.71
CA ASN A 79 6.91 4.02 -7.60
C ASN A 79 7.02 3.35 -6.23
N ALA A 80 7.35 2.05 -6.14
CA ALA A 80 7.52 1.35 -4.87
C ALA A 80 8.46 2.07 -3.86
N PRO A 81 9.59 2.68 -4.29
CA PRO A 81 10.41 3.50 -3.39
C PRO A 81 9.72 4.73 -2.81
N LEU A 82 8.71 5.30 -3.48
CA LEU A 82 7.91 6.42 -2.98
C LEU A 82 6.84 5.93 -2.01
N TYR A 83 6.14 4.84 -2.36
CA TYR A 83 5.16 4.20 -1.48
C TYR A 83 5.75 3.82 -0.12
N PHE A 84 6.98 3.29 -0.11
CA PHE A 84 7.72 3.03 1.12
C PHE A 84 7.83 4.28 2.01
N LEU A 85 8.21 5.42 1.44
CA LEU A 85 8.38 6.67 2.18
C LEU A 85 7.06 7.23 2.72
N GLU A 86 5.94 6.94 2.04
CA GLU A 86 4.60 7.34 2.49
C GLU A 86 4.10 6.46 3.64
N LEU A 87 4.46 5.17 3.64
CA LEU A 87 4.09 4.21 4.68
C LEU A 87 5.01 4.27 5.91
N ASP A 88 6.24 4.77 5.77
CA ASP A 88 7.19 4.99 6.86
C ASP A 88 6.78 6.22 7.71
N ILE A 89 5.72 6.02 8.50
CA ILE A 89 5.12 7.06 9.36
C ILE A 89 6.11 7.47 10.44
N VAL A 90 6.83 6.50 11.00
CA VAL A 90 7.82 6.71 12.05
C VAL A 90 9.21 7.08 11.50
N ARG A 91 9.36 7.36 10.20
CA ARG A 91 10.54 7.98 9.55
C ARG A 91 11.89 7.48 10.06
N ASP A 92 11.99 6.18 10.29
CA ASP A 92 13.22 5.51 10.72
C ASP A 92 13.77 4.55 9.65
N GLU A 93 13.30 4.71 8.41
CA GLU A 93 13.73 3.99 7.20
C GLU A 93 13.43 2.49 7.23
N VAL A 94 12.44 2.08 8.02
CA VAL A 94 11.89 0.73 8.06
C VAL A 94 10.36 0.78 8.20
N LEU A 95 9.66 -0.24 7.71
CA LEU A 95 8.25 -0.45 8.10
C LEU A 95 8.18 -1.56 9.13
N ASN A 96 7.62 -1.27 10.29
CA ASN A 96 7.51 -2.26 11.37
C ASN A 96 6.27 -2.04 12.24
N SER A 97 6.27 -2.68 13.42
CA SER A 97 5.17 -2.59 14.39
C SER A 97 4.83 -1.17 14.87
N GLN A 98 5.71 -0.20 14.66
CA GLN A 98 5.47 1.21 14.98
C GLN A 98 4.63 1.90 13.89
N ASP A 99 4.75 1.50 12.62
CA ASP A 99 4.01 2.08 11.50
C ASP A 99 2.67 1.40 11.26
N PHE A 100 2.62 0.07 11.36
CA PHE A 100 1.44 -0.70 10.96
C PHE A 100 0.13 -0.29 11.65
N PRO A 101 0.09 0.08 12.94
CA PRO A 101 -1.13 0.59 13.56
C PRO A 101 -1.64 1.90 12.93
N HIS A 102 -0.71 2.78 12.52
CA HIS A 102 -1.08 4.03 11.85
C HIS A 102 -1.63 3.77 10.45
N ILE A 103 -0.96 2.90 9.68
CA ILE A 103 -1.43 2.51 8.34
C ILE A 103 -2.76 1.78 8.43
N PHE A 104 -2.96 0.91 9.43
CA PHE A 104 -4.22 0.21 9.66
C PHE A 104 -5.39 1.19 9.80
N HIS A 105 -5.20 2.26 10.59
CA HIS A 105 -6.22 3.30 10.77
C HIS A 105 -6.50 4.11 9.50
N LEU A 106 -5.56 4.20 8.55
CA LEU A 106 -5.84 4.81 7.25
C LEU A 106 -6.77 3.94 6.40
N PHE A 107 -6.70 2.62 6.57
CA PHE A 107 -7.50 1.67 5.79
C PHE A 107 -8.83 1.31 6.47
N ASP A 108 -8.91 1.32 7.80
CA ASP A 108 -10.13 1.05 8.60
C ASP A 108 -11.06 2.28 8.60
N GLU A 109 -11.74 2.52 7.47
CA GLU A 109 -12.53 3.73 7.22
C GLU A 109 -13.68 3.95 8.22
N ASP A 110 -14.34 2.87 8.63
CA ASP A 110 -15.47 2.93 9.55
C ASP A 110 -15.07 2.79 11.02
N GLY A 111 -13.79 2.50 11.29
CA GLY A 111 -13.21 2.40 12.62
C GLY A 111 -13.71 1.20 13.42
N ASN A 112 -14.17 0.15 12.74
CA ASN A 112 -14.73 -1.04 13.40
C ASN A 112 -13.64 -2.00 13.94
N GLY A 113 -12.35 -1.71 13.66
CA GLY A 113 -11.22 -2.50 14.10
C GLY A 113 -10.86 -3.65 13.16
N ALA A 114 -11.44 -3.69 11.95
CA ALA A 114 -11.16 -4.66 10.91
C ALA A 114 -11.30 -4.04 9.51
N ILE A 115 -10.34 -4.31 8.62
CA ILE A 115 -10.39 -3.80 7.25
C ILE A 115 -11.11 -4.82 6.37
N SER A 116 -12.27 -4.43 5.84
CA SER A 116 -13.01 -5.23 4.86
C SER A 116 -12.34 -5.20 3.48
N GLU A 117 -12.67 -6.16 2.62
CA GLU A 117 -12.21 -6.17 1.22
C GLU A 117 -12.54 -4.85 0.48
N ARG A 118 -13.70 -4.24 0.80
CA ARG A 118 -14.12 -2.96 0.24
C ARG A 118 -13.15 -1.85 0.61
N GLU A 119 -12.88 -1.69 1.90
CA GLU A 119 -11.94 -0.70 2.44
C GLU A 119 -10.53 -0.91 1.90
N ALA A 120 -10.06 -2.18 1.93
CA ALA A 120 -8.75 -2.55 1.44
C ALA A 120 -8.58 -2.17 -0.03
N ARG A 121 -9.54 -2.54 -0.89
CA ARG A 121 -9.48 -2.22 -2.33
C ARG A 121 -9.59 -0.73 -2.62
N TYR A 122 -10.47 -0.02 -1.90
CA TYR A 122 -10.63 1.43 -2.10
C TYR A 122 -9.34 2.17 -1.78
N ASN A 123 -8.77 1.94 -0.59
CA ASN A 123 -7.55 2.57 -0.15
C ASN A 123 -6.34 2.10 -0.98
N TRP A 124 -6.22 0.81 -1.29
CA TRP A 124 -5.16 0.30 -2.16
C TRP A 124 -5.10 1.04 -3.49
N ASN A 125 -6.25 1.23 -4.13
CA ASN A 125 -6.30 1.91 -5.41
C ASN A 125 -5.95 3.39 -5.30
N ALA A 126 -6.41 4.06 -4.24
CA ALA A 126 -6.10 5.47 -4.00
C ALA A 126 -4.60 5.72 -3.74
N TYR A 127 -3.90 4.80 -3.07
CA TYR A 127 -2.47 4.95 -2.78
C TYR A 127 -1.56 4.46 -3.91
N PHE A 128 -1.92 3.36 -4.58
CA PHE A 128 -0.94 2.58 -5.34
C PHE A 128 -1.28 2.35 -6.82
N SER A 129 -2.52 2.59 -7.24
CA SER A 129 -3.00 2.22 -8.58
C SER A 129 -3.29 3.41 -9.50
N ASP A 130 -3.01 4.64 -9.07
CA ASP A 130 -3.22 5.85 -9.89
C ASP A 130 -2.47 5.81 -11.21
#